data_AF-A0A132GQM4-F1
#
_entry.id   AF-A0A132GQM4-F1
#
_cell.length_a   1.000
_cell.length_b   1.000
_cell.length_c   1.000
_cell.angle_alpha   90.00
_cell.angle_beta   90.00
_cell.angle_gamma   90.00
#
_symmetry.space_group_name_H-M   'P 1'
#
loop_
_entity.id
_entity.type
_entity.pdbx_description
1 polymer ?
#
loop_
_entity_poly.entity_id
_entity_poly.type
_entity_poly.pdbx_seq_one_letter_code
_entity_poly.pdbx_strand_id
1 'polypeptide(L)'
;QLPNRRLYGGKELQDETLAGNTLDWYDFEARMYDPLIGRFLTTDPMAENALAWTPYNAMWNNPVKFADPSGTWSFDHIEVKKNENNTYTIVGGEANSDKNIYVVNDEGKYESILGEMLTEYSFHHENGQAVIGAKINLNDYSGISFFNNEIQDIGLMEYMNNAKGGEPLDFKVKDMPEGASKEYQEQYKYRGMPFDGKIASARDIGNYAAGYVAGGHGISWESARFAFDALQTKQDKGVLSTLLFYPFNRIEEGQPTQRAQYKGYKFGEYIYYHQ
;
A
#
# COMPACT_ATOMS: atom_id res chain seq x y z
N GLN A 1 17.06 26.97 4.38
CA GLN A 1 16.55 25.80 3.63
C GLN A 1 17.37 24.60 4.07
N LEU A 2 16.73 23.50 4.46
CA LEU A 2 17.45 22.24 4.67
C LEU A 2 17.94 21.73 3.30
N PRO A 3 19.17 21.20 3.21
CA PRO A 3 19.69 20.66 1.96
C PRO A 3 18.83 19.47 1.49
N ASN A 4 18.63 19.33 0.18
CA ASN A 4 17.96 18.16 -0.37
C ASN A 4 18.88 16.93 -0.20
N ARG A 5 18.47 15.98 0.64
CA ARG A 5 19.22 14.75 0.92
C ARG A 5 18.89 13.61 -0.02
N ARG A 6 17.82 13.69 -0.81
CA ARG A 6 17.42 12.63 -1.74
C ARG A 6 17.97 12.96 -3.13
N LEU A 7 19.02 12.25 -3.52
CA LEU A 7 19.74 12.50 -4.77
C LEU A 7 19.68 11.28 -5.70
N TYR A 8 20.68 10.41 -5.63
CA TYR A 8 20.81 9.29 -6.55
C TYR A 8 19.68 8.27 -6.38
N GLY A 9 18.93 8.00 -7.45
CA GLY A 9 17.78 7.09 -7.42
C GLY A 9 16.65 7.51 -6.47
N GLY A 10 16.61 8.78 -6.03
CA GLY A 10 15.68 9.26 -5.01
C GLY A 10 16.00 8.79 -3.58
N LYS A 11 17.14 8.13 -3.38
CA LYS A 11 17.59 7.60 -2.08
C LYS A 11 18.32 8.65 -1.24
N GLU A 12 18.21 8.49 0.08
CA GLU A 12 18.76 9.44 1.04
C GLU A 12 20.29 9.29 1.12
N LEU A 13 21.00 10.40 0.95
CA LEU A 13 22.43 10.51 1.14
C LEU A 13 22.72 10.58 2.65
N GLN A 14 23.51 9.64 3.13
CA GLN A 14 24.09 9.67 4.47
C GLN A 14 25.44 10.38 4.39
N ASP A 15 25.46 11.67 4.74
CA ASP A 15 26.63 12.58 4.69
C ASP A 15 27.36 12.72 6.04
N GLU A 16 27.14 11.79 6.96
CA GLU A 16 27.77 11.82 8.28
C GLU A 16 29.29 11.68 8.20
N THR A 17 29.99 12.55 8.94
CA THR A 17 31.45 12.50 9.03
C THR A 17 31.86 11.50 10.10
N LEU A 18 32.49 10.41 9.68
CA LEU A 18 33.06 9.39 10.55
C LEU A 18 34.58 9.38 10.41
N ALA A 19 35.28 9.55 11.54
CA ALA A 19 36.74 9.55 11.62
C ALA A 19 37.44 10.54 10.65
N GLY A 20 36.82 11.69 10.38
CA GLY A 20 37.38 12.74 9.51
C GLY A 20 37.12 12.54 8.01
N ASN A 21 36.37 11.51 7.62
CA ASN A 21 35.89 11.31 6.25
C ASN A 21 34.37 11.46 6.22
N THR A 22 33.87 12.20 5.23
CA THR A 22 32.44 12.26 4.92
C THR A 22 32.05 10.94 4.24
N LEU A 23 31.06 10.25 4.80
CA LEU A 23 30.43 9.15 4.07
C LEU A 23 29.60 9.75 2.94
N ASP A 24 29.72 9.24 1.72
CA ASP A 24 28.89 9.63 0.58
C ASP A 24 28.01 8.44 0.16
N TRP A 25 27.40 7.78 1.14
CA TRP A 25 26.64 6.55 0.92
C TRP A 25 25.15 6.83 0.79
N TYR A 26 24.49 6.05 -0.04
CA TYR A 26 23.05 6.12 -0.22
C TYR A 26 22.36 4.99 0.55
N ASP A 27 21.34 5.35 1.32
CA ASP A 27 20.50 4.38 2.01
C ASP A 27 19.45 3.81 1.04
N PHE A 28 19.65 2.55 0.66
CA PHE A 28 18.75 1.78 -0.19
C PHE A 28 17.86 0.83 0.65
N GLU A 29 17.62 1.15 1.93
CA GLU A 29 16.84 0.40 2.91
C GLU A 29 17.51 -0.92 3.34
N ALA A 30 17.62 -1.90 2.46
CA ALA A 30 18.23 -3.19 2.82
C ALA A 30 19.75 -3.13 2.89
N ARG A 31 20.37 -2.21 2.13
CA ARG A 31 21.83 -2.08 2.01
C ARG A 31 22.24 -0.63 1.84
N MET A 32 23.45 -0.31 2.30
CA MET A 32 24.09 0.96 1.98
C MET A 32 24.83 0.85 0.65
N TYR A 33 24.58 1.77 -0.27
CA TYR A 33 25.21 1.84 -1.58
C TYR A 33 26.34 2.87 -1.58
N ASP A 34 27.52 2.44 -2.04
CA ASP A 34 28.65 3.33 -2.25
C ASP A 34 28.77 3.67 -3.75
N PRO A 35 28.51 4.92 -4.16
CA PRO A 35 28.57 5.35 -5.55
C PRO A 35 30.00 5.43 -6.09
N LEU A 36 31.01 5.60 -5.23
CA LEU A 36 32.42 5.72 -5.64
C LEU A 36 32.93 4.40 -6.22
N ILE A 37 32.56 3.29 -5.58
CA ILE A 37 32.94 1.94 -6.01
C ILE A 37 31.83 1.23 -6.81
N GLY A 38 30.61 1.78 -6.83
CA GLY A 38 29.47 1.21 -7.55
C GLY A 38 29.01 -0.13 -6.99
N ARG A 39 29.04 -0.31 -5.66
CA ARG A 39 28.73 -1.56 -4.96
C ARG A 39 27.88 -1.32 -3.72
N PHE A 40 27.13 -2.34 -3.33
CA PHE A 40 26.58 -2.38 -1.97
C PHE A 40 27.66 -2.79 -0.97
N LEU A 41 27.58 -2.22 0.23
CA LEU A 41 28.57 -2.45 1.29
C LEU A 41 28.33 -3.75 2.07
N THR A 42 27.12 -4.29 1.97
CA THR A 42 26.71 -5.54 2.61
C THR A 42 26.27 -6.56 1.56
N THR A 43 26.32 -7.84 1.93
CA THR A 43 25.83 -8.94 1.09
C THR A 43 24.32 -8.83 0.87
N ASP A 44 23.87 -9.08 -0.35
CA ASP A 44 22.43 -9.20 -0.67
C ASP A 44 21.78 -10.27 0.21
N PRO A 45 20.70 -9.96 0.96
CA PRO A 45 19.92 -10.97 1.68
C PRO A 45 19.38 -12.08 0.77
N MET A 46 19.25 -11.81 -0.53
CA MET A 46 18.77 -12.74 -1.57
C MET A 46 19.91 -13.18 -2.51
N ALA A 47 21.17 -13.13 -2.04
CA ALA A 47 22.33 -13.55 -2.82
C ALA A 47 22.21 -14.97 -3.39
N GLU A 48 21.49 -15.85 -2.71
CA GLU A 48 21.24 -17.23 -3.15
C GLU A 48 20.38 -17.30 -4.41
N ASN A 49 19.56 -16.28 -4.69
CA ASN A 49 18.64 -16.24 -5.84
C ASN A 49 19.31 -15.74 -7.12
N ALA A 50 20.49 -15.10 -7.05
CA ALA A 50 21.27 -14.73 -8.24
C ALA A 50 22.73 -15.20 -8.12
N LEU A 51 22.91 -16.53 -8.07
CA LEU A 51 24.20 -17.22 -8.01
C LEU A 51 25.21 -16.80 -9.10
N ALA A 52 24.73 -16.25 -10.23
CA ALA A 52 25.57 -15.77 -11.32
C ALA A 52 26.25 -14.42 -11.02
N TRP A 53 25.92 -13.76 -9.91
CA TRP A 53 26.38 -12.41 -9.57
C TRP A 53 27.01 -12.37 -8.18
N THR A 54 27.93 -11.42 -7.98
CA THR A 54 28.55 -11.21 -6.67
C THR A 54 27.51 -10.68 -5.69
N PRO A 55 27.48 -11.11 -4.41
CA PRO A 55 26.48 -10.64 -3.43
C PRO A 55 26.53 -9.13 -3.14
N TYR A 56 27.55 -8.42 -3.63
CA TYR A 56 27.72 -6.97 -3.52
C TYR A 56 27.34 -6.22 -4.81
N ASN A 57 26.74 -6.91 -5.79
CA ASN A 57 26.40 -6.32 -7.07
C ASN A 57 25.30 -5.26 -6.91
N ALA A 58 25.53 -4.07 -7.46
CA ALA A 58 24.51 -3.04 -7.57
C ALA A 58 23.98 -2.98 -9.01
N MET A 59 22.66 -2.97 -9.14
CA MET A 59 21.95 -2.64 -10.39
C MET A 59 22.42 -3.45 -11.61
N TRP A 60 22.80 -4.71 -11.42
CA TRP A 60 23.30 -5.62 -12.47
C TRP A 60 24.49 -5.06 -13.27
N ASN A 61 25.36 -4.26 -12.61
CA ASN A 61 26.44 -3.47 -13.24
C ASN A 61 25.96 -2.48 -14.32
N ASN A 62 24.66 -2.15 -14.38
CA ASN A 62 24.11 -1.19 -15.32
C ASN A 62 23.16 -0.21 -14.61
N PRO A 63 23.69 0.69 -13.76
CA PRO A 63 22.93 1.69 -13.02
C PRO A 63 22.18 2.70 -13.91
N VAL A 64 22.56 2.81 -15.19
CA VAL A 64 21.85 3.65 -16.16
C VAL A 64 20.55 3.00 -16.63
N LYS A 65 20.51 1.65 -16.62
CA LYS A 65 19.35 0.87 -17.09
C LYS A 65 18.48 0.38 -15.95
N PHE A 66 19.09 -0.02 -14.83
CA PHE A 66 18.40 -0.66 -13.71
C PHE A 66 18.49 0.22 -12.47
N ALA A 67 17.35 0.41 -11.81
CA ALA A 67 17.27 0.91 -10.45
C ALA A 67 17.07 -0.30 -9.53
N ASP A 68 17.69 -0.28 -8.35
CA ASP A 68 17.44 -1.24 -7.28
C ASP A 68 16.72 -0.46 -6.18
N PRO A 69 15.37 -0.45 -6.12
CA PRO A 69 14.72 0.46 -5.19
C PRO A 69 14.71 -0.03 -3.74
N SER A 70 14.83 -1.33 -3.48
CA SER A 70 14.84 -1.89 -2.13
C SER A 70 16.23 -2.27 -1.64
N GLY A 71 17.26 -2.06 -2.46
CA GLY A 71 18.61 -2.55 -2.17
C GLY A 71 18.67 -4.07 -2.16
N THR A 72 17.84 -4.76 -2.93
CA THR A 72 17.83 -6.23 -3.06
C THR A 72 17.63 -6.63 -4.51
N TRP A 73 18.07 -7.81 -4.90
CA TRP A 73 17.88 -8.32 -6.26
C TRP A 73 16.43 -8.63 -6.66
N SER A 74 15.46 -8.38 -5.79
CA SER A 74 14.07 -8.69 -6.05
C SER A 74 13.36 -7.56 -6.80
N PHE A 75 12.73 -7.89 -7.93
CA PHE A 75 11.79 -7.03 -8.66
C PHE A 75 10.42 -7.00 -7.96
N ASP A 76 10.43 -6.88 -6.64
CA ASP A 76 9.22 -7.04 -5.84
C ASP A 76 8.42 -5.73 -5.78
N HIS A 77 8.80 -4.64 -6.43
CA HIS A 77 8.04 -3.39 -6.30
C HIS A 77 6.82 -3.35 -7.22
N ILE A 78 5.81 -2.55 -6.85
CA ILE A 78 4.61 -2.40 -7.67
C ILE A 78 4.93 -1.63 -8.96
N GLU A 79 4.64 -2.26 -10.10
CA GLU A 79 4.88 -1.74 -11.44
C GLU A 79 3.57 -1.42 -12.15
N VAL A 80 3.55 -0.30 -12.87
CA VAL A 80 2.40 0.16 -13.64
C VAL A 80 2.79 0.60 -15.05
N LYS A 81 1.91 0.36 -16.02
CA LYS A 81 2.01 0.92 -17.37
C LYS A 81 1.05 2.08 -17.54
N LYS A 82 1.52 3.17 -18.15
CA LYS A 82 0.68 4.33 -18.48
C LYS A 82 -0.20 4.02 -19.69
N ASN A 83 -1.49 4.26 -19.57
CA ASN A 83 -2.48 4.11 -20.63
C ASN A 83 -2.66 5.44 -21.39
N GLU A 84 -3.20 5.39 -22.62
CA GLU A 84 -3.46 6.56 -23.47
C GLU A 84 -4.38 7.60 -22.80
N ASN A 85 -5.31 7.16 -21.95
CA ASN A 85 -6.27 8.00 -21.24
C ASN A 85 -5.72 8.62 -19.94
N ASN A 86 -4.39 8.66 -19.75
CA ASN A 86 -3.71 9.12 -18.53
C ASN A 86 -4.08 8.36 -17.24
N THR A 87 -4.59 7.13 -17.36
CA THR A 87 -4.67 6.18 -16.24
C THR A 87 -3.46 5.25 -16.27
N TYR A 88 -3.27 4.47 -15.21
CA TYR A 88 -2.18 3.49 -15.13
C TYR A 88 -2.77 2.11 -14.84
N THR A 89 -2.19 1.07 -15.45
CA THR A 89 -2.59 -0.32 -15.21
C THR A 89 -1.49 -1.02 -14.46
N ILE A 90 -1.82 -1.70 -13.36
CA ILE A 90 -0.88 -2.53 -12.61
C ILE A 90 -0.50 -3.75 -13.45
N VAL A 91 0.81 -3.96 -13.61
CA VAL A 91 1.36 -5.04 -14.44
C VAL A 91 2.19 -6.07 -13.65
N GLY A 92 2.61 -5.74 -12.42
CA GLY A 92 3.40 -6.64 -11.60
C GLY A 92 3.76 -6.05 -10.24
N GLY A 93 4.40 -6.85 -9.40
CA GLY A 93 4.91 -6.49 -8.08
C GLY A 93 4.52 -7.46 -6.97
N GLU A 94 5.23 -7.34 -5.85
CA GLU A 94 4.98 -8.09 -4.62
C GLU A 94 5.02 -7.15 -3.39
N ALA A 95 4.30 -7.47 -2.34
CA ALA A 95 4.26 -6.59 -1.19
C ALA A 95 5.59 -6.62 -0.44
N ASN A 96 6.23 -5.46 -0.29
CA ASN A 96 7.46 -5.28 0.49
C ASN A 96 7.42 -3.94 1.25
N SER A 97 8.56 -3.51 1.82
CA SER A 97 8.66 -2.24 2.57
C SER A 97 8.56 -1.01 1.67
N ASP A 98 8.92 -1.14 0.40
CA ASP A 98 8.87 -0.07 -0.59
C ASP A 98 7.42 0.17 -1.04
N LYS A 99 6.94 1.38 -0.77
CA LYS A 99 5.59 1.82 -1.12
C LYS A 99 5.55 2.56 -2.45
N ASN A 100 6.68 2.81 -3.10
CA ASN A 100 6.70 3.56 -4.34
C ASN A 100 6.04 2.76 -5.47
N ILE A 101 5.35 3.48 -6.36
CA ILE A 101 4.70 2.93 -7.55
C ILE A 101 5.53 3.31 -8.78
N TYR A 102 6.06 2.31 -9.47
CA TYR A 102 7.01 2.51 -10.57
C TYR A 102 6.30 2.43 -11.92
N VAL A 103 6.49 3.46 -12.75
CA VAL A 103 6.02 3.47 -14.13
C VAL A 103 7.06 2.76 -14.99
N VAL A 104 6.61 1.76 -15.75
CA VAL A 104 7.43 1.01 -16.70
C VAL A 104 6.93 1.18 -18.13
N ASN A 105 7.85 1.12 -19.09
CA ASN A 105 7.54 1.16 -20.51
C ASN A 105 7.04 -0.22 -21.02
N ASP A 106 6.79 -0.33 -22.32
CA ASP A 106 6.29 -1.57 -22.91
C ASP A 106 7.22 -2.78 -22.75
N GLU A 107 8.52 -2.52 -22.66
CA GLU A 107 9.60 -3.50 -22.47
C GLU A 107 9.83 -3.85 -20.99
N GLY A 108 9.05 -3.28 -20.05
CA GLY A 108 9.23 -3.47 -18.61
C GLY A 108 10.39 -2.67 -18.03
N LYS A 109 10.87 -1.64 -18.72
CA LYS A 109 11.95 -0.77 -18.23
C LYS A 109 11.36 0.38 -17.42
N TYR A 110 11.93 0.64 -16.24
CA TYR A 110 11.63 1.80 -15.41
C TYR A 110 11.73 3.13 -16.18
N GLU A 111 10.72 3.97 -16.01
CA GLU A 111 10.65 5.34 -16.53
C GLU A 111 10.62 6.40 -15.42
N SER A 112 9.74 6.24 -14.43
CA SER A 112 9.53 7.24 -13.37
C SER A 112 8.78 6.67 -12.17
N ILE A 113 8.77 7.38 -11.04
CA ILE A 113 7.91 7.07 -9.89
C ILE A 113 6.60 7.84 -10.03
N LEU A 114 5.47 7.13 -9.98
CA LEU A 114 4.13 7.70 -10.04
C LEU A 114 3.73 8.38 -8.73
N GLY A 115 4.11 7.78 -7.61
CA GLY A 115 3.75 8.20 -6.27
C GLY A 115 3.99 7.07 -5.27
N GLU A 116 3.44 7.21 -4.08
CA GLU A 116 3.60 6.24 -2.99
C GLU A 116 2.24 5.69 -2.57
N MET A 117 2.17 4.38 -2.33
CA MET A 117 1.00 3.69 -1.83
C MET A 117 0.63 4.15 -0.40
N LEU A 118 -0.65 4.07 -0.06
CA LEU A 118 -1.11 4.37 1.30
C LEU A 118 -0.54 3.37 2.32
N THR A 119 -0.49 2.09 1.94
CA THR A 119 0.04 0.96 2.72
C THR A 119 0.91 0.07 1.83
N GLU A 120 1.71 -0.80 2.44
CA GLU A 120 2.53 -1.81 1.76
C GLU A 120 1.68 -2.76 0.87
N TYR A 121 0.37 -2.82 1.10
CA TYR A 121 -0.54 -3.76 0.45
C TYR A 121 -1.68 -3.10 -0.33
N SER A 122 -1.59 -1.80 -0.62
CA SER A 122 -2.69 -1.07 -1.28
C SER A 122 -3.12 -1.73 -2.60
N PHE A 123 -2.17 -2.29 -3.35
CA PHE A 123 -2.41 -2.93 -4.64
C PHE A 123 -2.03 -4.41 -4.67
N HIS A 124 -2.02 -5.06 -3.50
CA HIS A 124 -1.62 -6.46 -3.33
C HIS A 124 -2.77 -7.31 -2.81
N HIS A 125 -2.84 -8.54 -3.28
CA HIS A 125 -3.69 -9.60 -2.73
C HIS A 125 -3.22 -10.01 -1.32
N GLU A 126 -4.02 -10.83 -0.64
CA GLU A 126 -3.68 -11.38 0.68
C GLU A 126 -2.40 -12.22 0.68
N ASN A 127 -2.00 -12.77 -0.46
CA ASN A 127 -0.74 -13.51 -0.63
C ASN A 127 0.47 -12.61 -0.93
N GLY A 128 0.30 -11.28 -0.97
CA GLY A 128 1.35 -10.32 -1.28
C GLY A 128 1.53 -10.01 -2.77
N GLN A 129 0.91 -10.76 -3.69
CA GLN A 129 1.10 -10.53 -5.13
C GLN A 129 0.27 -9.34 -5.62
N ALA A 130 0.80 -8.57 -6.57
CA ALA A 130 0.10 -7.44 -7.16
C ALA A 130 -1.20 -7.84 -7.85
N VAL A 131 -2.21 -6.99 -7.76
CA VAL A 131 -3.49 -7.17 -8.44
C VAL A 131 -3.38 -6.70 -9.89
N ILE A 132 -2.87 -7.60 -10.74
CA ILE A 132 -2.63 -7.32 -12.16
C ILE A 132 -3.95 -6.92 -12.85
N GLY A 133 -3.89 -5.83 -13.62
CA GLY A 133 -5.02 -5.28 -14.37
C GLY A 133 -5.85 -4.22 -13.61
N ALA A 134 -5.64 -4.05 -12.30
CA ALA A 134 -6.26 -2.96 -11.56
C ALA A 134 -5.78 -1.59 -12.10
N LYS A 135 -6.70 -0.61 -12.14
CA LYS A 135 -6.46 0.70 -12.76
C LYS A 135 -6.28 1.78 -11.72
N ILE A 136 -5.27 2.63 -11.89
CA ILE A 136 -5.02 3.83 -11.10
C ILE A 136 -5.40 5.06 -11.92
N ASN A 137 -6.25 5.92 -11.36
CA ASN A 137 -6.65 7.19 -11.95
C ASN A 137 -6.33 8.33 -10.99
N LEU A 138 -5.33 9.15 -11.31
CA LEU A 138 -4.92 10.28 -10.48
C LEU A 138 -5.91 11.46 -10.49
N ASN A 139 -6.92 11.43 -11.36
CA ASN A 139 -7.99 12.42 -11.39
C ASN A 139 -9.30 11.92 -10.73
N ASP A 140 -9.28 10.71 -10.16
CA ASP A 140 -10.40 10.18 -9.40
C ASP A 140 -10.35 10.70 -7.96
N TYR A 141 -11.21 11.66 -7.62
CA TYR A 141 -11.29 12.21 -6.26
C TYR A 141 -12.42 11.59 -5.44
N SER A 142 -13.01 10.49 -5.90
CA SER A 142 -14.14 9.82 -5.23
C SER A 142 -13.79 9.36 -3.82
N GLY A 143 -12.56 8.89 -3.58
CA GLY A 143 -12.10 8.45 -2.26
C GLY A 143 -12.02 9.57 -1.24
N ILE A 144 -11.48 10.73 -1.65
CA ILE A 144 -11.42 11.93 -0.81
C ILE A 144 -12.83 12.46 -0.53
N SER A 145 -13.68 12.51 -1.57
CA SER A 145 -15.08 12.94 -1.44
C SER A 145 -15.86 12.04 -0.49
N PHE A 146 -15.72 10.71 -0.63
CA PHE A 146 -16.32 9.73 0.27
C PHE A 146 -15.89 9.97 1.72
N PHE A 147 -14.59 10.12 1.96
CA PHE A 147 -14.09 10.31 3.32
C PHE A 147 -14.57 11.62 3.95
N ASN A 148 -14.45 12.74 3.22
CA ASN A 148 -14.79 14.05 3.76
C ASN A 148 -16.31 14.25 3.93
N ASN A 149 -17.12 13.73 3.01
CA ASN A 149 -18.56 14.02 3.00
C ASN A 149 -19.40 12.94 3.70
N GLU A 150 -18.94 11.68 3.67
CA GLU A 150 -19.74 10.54 4.16
C GLU A 150 -19.17 9.94 5.45
N ILE A 151 -17.90 10.18 5.80
CA ILE A 151 -17.22 9.50 6.92
C ILE A 151 -16.82 10.44 8.06
N GLN A 152 -16.38 11.68 7.79
CA GLN A 152 -15.83 12.55 8.85
C GLN A 152 -16.77 12.78 10.03
N ASP A 153 -18.07 12.94 9.77
CA ASP A 153 -19.09 13.26 10.77
C ASP A 153 -20.05 12.08 11.06
N ILE A 154 -19.77 10.89 10.52
CA ILE A 154 -20.70 9.75 10.65
C ILE A 154 -20.67 9.15 12.05
N GLY A 155 -21.85 8.82 12.59
CA GLY A 155 -21.95 8.07 13.84
C GLY A 155 -21.51 6.61 13.67
N LEU A 156 -20.89 6.03 14.71
CA LEU A 156 -20.44 4.63 14.71
C LEU A 156 -21.53 3.63 14.28
N MET A 157 -22.73 3.76 14.83
CA MET A 157 -23.85 2.85 14.51
C MET A 157 -24.34 3.01 13.08
N GLU A 158 -24.33 4.24 12.56
CA GLU A 158 -24.72 4.54 11.19
C GLU A 158 -23.71 3.96 10.20
N TYR A 159 -22.41 4.10 10.48
CA TYR A 159 -21.36 3.47 9.70
C TYR A 159 -21.50 1.93 9.68
N MET A 160 -21.68 1.31 10.85
CA MET A 160 -21.79 -0.15 10.96
C MET A 160 -23.00 -0.74 10.21
N ASN A 161 -24.06 0.04 10.03
CA ASN A 161 -25.27 -0.38 9.32
C ASN A 161 -25.14 -0.22 7.80
N ASN A 162 -24.40 0.79 7.32
CA ASN A 162 -24.35 1.16 5.90
C ASN A 162 -23.05 0.79 5.16
N ALA A 163 -22.05 0.19 5.83
CA ALA A 163 -20.73 -0.10 5.26
C ALA A 163 -20.51 -1.56 4.82
N LYS A 164 -21.56 -2.34 4.47
CA LYS A 164 -21.43 -3.78 4.19
C LYS A 164 -22.17 -4.22 2.93
N GLY A 165 -21.52 -4.97 2.04
CA GLY A 165 -22.23 -5.82 1.07
C GLY A 165 -23.01 -5.04 0.01
N GLY A 166 -22.39 -4.03 -0.60
CA GLY A 166 -23.04 -3.19 -1.63
C GLY A 166 -23.89 -2.05 -1.09
N GLU A 167 -23.89 -1.85 0.22
CA GLU A 167 -24.51 -0.70 0.88
C GLU A 167 -23.74 0.61 0.59
N PRO A 168 -24.36 1.79 0.79
CA PRO A 168 -23.83 3.08 0.30
C PRO A 168 -22.39 3.43 0.72
N LEU A 169 -21.93 2.94 1.87
CA LEU A 169 -20.59 3.22 2.40
C LEU A 169 -19.57 2.12 2.06
N ASP A 170 -19.95 1.08 1.31
CA ASP A 170 -19.02 0.09 0.78
C ASP A 170 -18.27 0.64 -0.44
N PHE A 171 -17.31 1.51 -0.18
CA PHE A 171 -16.53 2.21 -1.21
C PHE A 171 -15.82 1.24 -2.20
N LYS A 172 -15.57 0.00 -1.77
CA LYS A 172 -14.90 -1.05 -2.56
C LYS A 172 -15.69 -1.39 -3.82
N VAL A 173 -17.02 -1.35 -3.74
CA VAL A 173 -17.94 -1.73 -4.83
C VAL A 173 -18.82 -0.58 -5.32
N LYS A 174 -18.68 0.62 -4.73
CA LYS A 174 -19.40 1.82 -5.15
C LYS A 174 -19.20 2.08 -6.65
N ASP A 175 -20.30 2.32 -7.37
CA ASP A 175 -20.35 2.54 -8.82
C ASP A 175 -19.83 1.37 -9.69
N MET A 176 -19.79 0.15 -9.14
CA MET A 176 -19.45 -1.05 -9.90
C MET A 176 -20.57 -1.40 -10.91
N PRO A 177 -20.24 -1.64 -12.20
CA PRO A 177 -21.22 -2.06 -13.20
C PRO A 177 -21.89 -3.39 -12.83
N GLU A 178 -23.23 -3.45 -12.97
CA GLU A 178 -23.97 -4.70 -12.83
C GLU A 178 -23.54 -5.74 -13.89
N GLY A 179 -23.42 -7.00 -13.48
CA GLY A 179 -23.04 -8.09 -14.37
C GLY A 179 -21.56 -8.13 -14.77
N ALA A 180 -20.70 -7.35 -14.12
CA ALA A 180 -19.25 -7.41 -14.34
C ALA A 180 -18.68 -8.82 -14.07
N SER A 181 -17.66 -9.21 -14.84
CA SER A 181 -16.97 -10.50 -14.62
C SER A 181 -16.31 -10.53 -13.24
N LYS A 182 -16.17 -11.73 -12.65
CA LYS A 182 -15.50 -11.88 -11.33
C LYS A 182 -14.11 -11.25 -11.30
N GLU A 183 -13.35 -11.39 -12.38
CA GLU A 183 -12.03 -10.79 -12.53
C GLU A 183 -12.08 -9.25 -12.49
N TYR A 184 -13.03 -8.66 -13.23
CA TYR A 184 -13.21 -7.21 -13.21
C TYR A 184 -13.64 -6.72 -11.82
N GLN A 185 -14.53 -7.45 -11.14
CA GLN A 185 -14.96 -7.10 -9.79
C GLN A 185 -13.79 -7.09 -8.81
N GLU A 186 -12.89 -8.07 -8.90
CA GLU A 186 -11.66 -8.09 -8.10
C GLU A 186 -10.76 -6.90 -8.44
N GLN A 187 -10.43 -6.67 -9.71
CA GLN A 187 -9.60 -5.54 -10.13
C GLN A 187 -10.19 -4.17 -9.72
N TYR A 188 -11.52 -4.04 -9.75
CA TYR A 188 -12.23 -2.80 -9.42
C TYR A 188 -12.16 -2.46 -7.92
N LYS A 189 -12.10 -3.46 -7.03
CA LYS A 189 -11.86 -3.24 -5.59
C LYS A 189 -10.47 -2.63 -5.35
N TYR A 190 -9.52 -2.92 -6.23
CA TYR A 190 -8.15 -2.42 -6.17
C TYR A 190 -7.91 -1.20 -7.08
N ARG A 191 -8.97 -0.56 -7.61
CA ARG A 191 -8.81 0.69 -8.36
C ARG A 191 -8.13 1.75 -7.49
N GLY A 192 -7.12 2.41 -8.03
CA GLY A 192 -6.26 3.34 -7.32
C GLY A 192 -6.61 4.80 -7.57
N MET A 193 -6.49 5.62 -6.54
CA MET A 193 -6.80 7.05 -6.58
C MET A 193 -5.99 7.84 -5.54
N PRO A 194 -5.83 9.16 -5.69
CA PRO A 194 -5.20 9.99 -4.67
C PRO A 194 -6.00 9.97 -3.36
N PHE A 195 -5.31 9.77 -2.25
CA PHE A 195 -5.89 9.79 -0.91
C PHE A 195 -4.81 10.09 0.13
N ASP A 196 -5.05 11.06 1.02
CA ASP A 196 -4.12 11.41 2.12
C ASP A 196 -2.67 11.68 1.67
N GLY A 197 -2.51 12.41 0.55
CA GLY A 197 -1.19 12.71 -0.04
C GLY A 197 -0.45 11.50 -0.63
N LYS A 198 -1.12 10.34 -0.69
CA LYS A 198 -0.63 9.06 -1.23
C LYS A 198 -1.59 8.57 -2.31
N ILE A 199 -1.35 7.37 -2.83
CA ILE A 199 -2.24 6.66 -3.74
C ILE A 199 -2.80 5.46 -2.99
N ALA A 200 -4.12 5.36 -2.88
CA ALA A 200 -4.79 4.28 -2.18
C ALA A 200 -5.71 3.51 -3.12
N SER A 201 -5.91 2.22 -2.85
CA SER A 201 -7.00 1.48 -3.49
C SER A 201 -8.34 1.76 -2.83
N ALA A 202 -9.43 1.55 -3.57
CA ALA A 202 -10.77 1.63 -3.00
C ALA A 202 -10.97 0.68 -1.80
N ARG A 203 -10.36 -0.52 -1.83
CA ARG A 203 -10.28 -1.44 -0.68
C ARG A 203 -9.66 -0.74 0.54
N ASP A 204 -8.49 -0.16 0.37
CA ASP A 204 -7.76 0.51 1.45
C ASP A 204 -8.50 1.73 1.99
N ILE A 205 -9.15 2.51 1.15
CA ILE A 205 -9.94 3.69 1.59
C ILE A 205 -11.11 3.26 2.46
N GLY A 206 -11.85 2.22 2.07
CA GLY A 206 -12.94 1.68 2.89
C GLY A 206 -12.44 1.14 4.24
N ASN A 207 -11.31 0.42 4.24
CA ASN A 207 -10.68 -0.08 5.46
C ASN A 207 -10.15 1.05 6.36
N TYR A 208 -9.55 2.09 5.77
CA TYR A 208 -9.10 3.29 6.46
C TYR A 208 -10.28 4.02 7.10
N ALA A 209 -11.40 4.18 6.39
CA ALA A 209 -12.62 4.78 6.94
C ALA A 209 -13.14 4.00 8.15
N ALA A 210 -13.16 2.66 8.09
CA ALA A 210 -13.59 1.82 9.22
C ALA A 210 -12.72 2.06 10.46
N GLY A 211 -11.40 2.10 10.27
CA GLY A 211 -10.44 2.43 11.31
C GLY A 211 -10.70 3.81 11.89
N TYR A 212 -10.82 4.83 11.03
CA TYR A 212 -11.05 6.21 11.41
C TYR A 212 -12.29 6.37 12.28
N VAL A 213 -13.42 5.77 11.89
CA VAL A 213 -14.65 5.84 12.67
C VAL A 213 -14.48 5.19 14.04
N ALA A 214 -13.79 4.04 14.14
CA ALA A 214 -13.53 3.40 15.41
C ALA A 214 -12.64 4.25 16.34
N GLY A 215 -11.55 4.79 15.81
CA GLY A 215 -10.64 5.67 16.56
C GLY A 215 -11.30 6.98 16.99
N GLY A 216 -12.07 7.60 16.09
CA GLY A 216 -12.80 8.84 16.32
C GLY A 216 -13.93 8.73 17.36
N HIS A 217 -14.34 7.51 17.72
CA HIS A 217 -15.33 7.24 18.77
C HIS A 217 -14.69 6.69 20.06
N GLY A 218 -13.36 6.75 20.20
CA GLY A 218 -12.65 6.31 21.41
C GLY A 218 -12.69 4.79 21.64
N ILE A 219 -12.99 3.99 20.61
CA ILE A 219 -12.94 2.53 20.71
C ILE A 219 -11.47 2.12 20.79
N SER A 220 -11.10 1.20 21.68
CA SER A 220 -9.73 0.67 21.71
C SER A 220 -9.41 -0.12 20.43
N TRP A 221 -8.15 -0.12 19.99
CA TRP A 221 -7.75 -0.88 18.80
C TRP A 221 -8.08 -2.37 18.92
N GLU A 222 -7.91 -2.95 20.11
CA GLU A 222 -8.28 -4.36 20.37
C GLU A 222 -9.78 -4.61 20.18
N SER A 223 -10.62 -3.71 20.70
CA SER A 223 -12.07 -3.79 20.52
C SER A 223 -12.49 -3.56 19.08
N ALA A 224 -11.82 -2.64 18.38
CA ALA A 224 -12.05 -2.39 16.95
C ALA A 224 -11.71 -3.62 16.11
N ARG A 225 -10.55 -4.27 16.36
CA ARG A 225 -10.15 -5.51 15.68
C ARG A 225 -11.13 -6.66 15.93
N PHE A 226 -11.55 -6.84 17.17
CA PHE A 226 -12.59 -7.82 17.51
C PHE A 226 -13.89 -7.56 16.72
N ALA A 227 -14.32 -6.30 16.64
CA ALA A 227 -15.49 -5.93 15.85
C ALA A 227 -15.28 -6.18 14.35
N PHE A 228 -14.14 -5.79 13.76
CA PHE A 228 -13.84 -6.03 12.35
C PHE A 228 -13.84 -7.52 12.00
N ASP A 229 -13.20 -8.36 12.81
CA ASP A 229 -13.20 -9.82 12.61
C ASP A 229 -14.61 -10.41 12.73
N ALA A 230 -15.44 -9.91 13.64
CA ALA A 230 -16.84 -10.32 13.74
C ALA A 230 -17.64 -9.93 12.48
N LEU A 231 -17.37 -8.75 11.90
CA LEU A 231 -18.02 -8.31 10.66
C LEU A 231 -17.59 -9.14 9.46
N GLN A 232 -16.29 -9.43 9.32
CA GLN A 232 -15.77 -10.30 8.27
C GLN A 232 -16.34 -11.72 8.40
N THR A 233 -16.36 -12.27 9.62
CA THR A 233 -16.97 -13.58 9.90
C THR A 233 -18.45 -13.61 9.50
N LYS A 234 -19.18 -12.52 9.77
CA LYS A 234 -20.59 -12.38 9.38
C LYS A 234 -20.77 -12.36 7.86
N GLN A 235 -19.88 -11.71 7.12
CA GLN A 235 -19.94 -11.65 5.66
C GLN A 235 -19.66 -13.02 5.03
N ASP A 236 -18.67 -13.76 5.52
CA ASP A 236 -18.27 -15.04 4.92
C ASP A 236 -19.07 -16.25 5.43
N LYS A 237 -19.33 -16.32 6.75
CA LYS A 237 -20.02 -17.47 7.39
C LYS A 237 -21.50 -17.22 7.68
N GLY A 238 -21.97 -15.99 7.46
CA GLY A 238 -23.33 -15.59 7.74
C GLY A 238 -23.61 -15.24 9.21
N VAL A 239 -24.76 -14.59 9.41
CA VAL A 239 -25.18 -14.04 10.71
C VAL A 239 -25.34 -15.10 11.78
N LEU A 240 -26.01 -16.21 11.44
CA LEU A 240 -26.32 -17.29 12.38
C LEU A 240 -25.05 -17.97 12.92
N SER A 241 -24.07 -18.20 12.03
CA SER A 241 -22.78 -18.79 12.40
C SER A 241 -21.98 -17.87 13.32
N THR A 242 -21.98 -16.56 13.04
CA THR A 242 -21.28 -15.58 13.87
C THR A 242 -21.91 -15.45 15.26
N LEU A 243 -23.24 -15.40 15.34
CA LEU A 243 -23.95 -15.29 16.63
C LEU A 243 -23.69 -16.49 17.55
N LEU A 244 -23.66 -17.71 16.99
CA LEU A 244 -23.59 -18.95 17.78
C LEU A 244 -22.17 -19.35 18.18
N PHE A 245 -21.16 -18.98 17.39
CA PHE A 245 -19.83 -19.58 17.52
C PHE A 245 -18.69 -18.57 17.64
N TYR A 246 -18.94 -17.26 17.56
CA TYR A 246 -17.91 -16.24 17.77
C TYR A 246 -17.54 -16.14 19.26
N PRO A 247 -16.24 -16.10 19.64
CA PRO A 247 -15.05 -15.91 18.79
C PRO A 247 -14.39 -17.20 18.27
N PHE A 248 -14.92 -18.40 18.57
CA PHE A 248 -14.30 -19.68 18.20
C PHE A 248 -14.26 -19.97 16.69
N ASN A 249 -15.16 -19.37 15.91
CA ASN A 249 -15.18 -19.47 14.45
C ASN A 249 -14.70 -18.19 13.74
N ARG A 250 -14.00 -17.29 14.44
CA ARG A 250 -13.58 -16.01 13.87
C ARG A 250 -12.76 -16.18 12.59
N ILE A 251 -13.02 -15.33 11.62
CA ILE A 251 -12.15 -15.10 10.46
C ILE A 251 -11.32 -13.87 10.79
N GLU A 252 -10.01 -14.06 10.85
CA GLU A 252 -9.06 -12.97 11.00
C GLU A 252 -8.76 -12.39 9.63
N GLU A 253 -9.04 -11.10 9.44
CA GLU A 253 -8.63 -10.39 8.22
C GLU A 253 -7.11 -10.40 8.08
N GLY A 254 -6.60 -10.56 6.86
CA GLY A 254 -5.16 -10.60 6.63
C GLY A 254 -4.47 -9.25 6.81
N GLN A 255 -3.13 -9.29 6.84
CA GLN A 255 -2.27 -8.11 7.03
C GLN A 255 -2.63 -6.91 6.13
N PRO A 256 -2.91 -7.08 4.82
CA PRO A 256 -3.32 -5.98 3.95
C PRO A 256 -4.49 -5.15 4.47
N THR A 257 -5.47 -5.81 5.07
CA THR A 257 -6.69 -5.15 5.54
C THR A 257 -6.45 -4.46 6.87
N GLN A 258 -5.71 -5.11 7.78
CA GLN A 258 -5.38 -4.54 9.09
C GLN A 258 -4.52 -3.29 9.00
N ARG A 259 -3.58 -3.20 8.04
CA ARG A 259 -2.69 -2.04 7.89
C ARG A 259 -3.45 -0.75 7.55
N ALA A 260 -4.39 -0.84 6.62
CA ALA A 260 -5.23 0.30 6.24
C ALA A 260 -6.16 0.73 7.39
N GLN A 261 -6.80 -0.23 8.06
CA GLN A 261 -7.62 0.02 9.25
C GLN A 261 -6.82 0.69 10.37
N TYR A 262 -5.62 0.18 10.65
CA TYR A 262 -4.79 0.75 11.72
C TYR A 262 -4.36 2.18 11.40
N LYS A 263 -4.01 2.47 10.15
CA LYS A 263 -3.65 3.83 9.73
C LYS A 263 -4.81 4.81 9.91
N GLY A 264 -6.01 4.42 9.50
CA GLY A 264 -7.23 5.20 9.73
C GLY A 264 -7.55 5.35 11.21
N TYR A 265 -7.41 4.28 11.99
CA TYR A 265 -7.63 4.26 13.43
C TYR A 265 -6.75 5.27 14.16
N LYS A 266 -5.44 5.30 13.87
CA LYS A 266 -4.52 6.25 14.48
C LYS A 266 -4.88 7.70 14.14
N PHE A 267 -5.38 7.95 12.94
CA PHE A 267 -5.85 9.28 12.55
C PHE A 267 -7.13 9.67 13.31
N GLY A 268 -8.13 8.80 13.37
CA GLY A 268 -9.36 9.04 14.14
C GLY A 268 -9.11 9.21 15.63
N GLU A 269 -8.24 8.37 16.21
CA GLU A 269 -7.81 8.44 17.61
C GLU A 269 -7.11 9.79 17.90
N TYR A 270 -6.21 10.22 17.01
CA TYR A 270 -5.56 11.52 17.13
C TYR A 270 -6.59 12.65 17.17
N ILE A 271 -7.56 12.66 16.25
CA ILE A 271 -8.64 13.65 16.24
C ILE A 271 -9.44 13.60 17.55
N TYR A 272 -9.83 12.42 18.03
CA TYR A 272 -10.61 12.25 19.27
C TYR A 272 -9.94 12.88 20.51
N TYR A 273 -8.61 12.73 20.64
CA TYR A 273 -7.87 13.29 21.78
C TYR A 273 -7.48 14.76 21.64
N HIS A 274 -7.68 15.37 20.46
CA HIS A 274 -7.29 16.76 20.17
C HIS A 274 -8.47 17.65 19.76
N GLN A 275 -9.71 17.16 19.88
CA GLN A 275 -10.96 17.94 19.86
C GLN A 275 -11.26 18.50 21.25
#